data_AF-A0A2M7EUJ4-F1
#
_entry.id   AF-A0A2M7EUJ4-F1
#
_cell.length_a   1.000
_cell.length_b   1.000
_cell.length_c   1.000
_cell.angle_alpha   90.00
_cell.angle_beta   90.00
_cell.angle_gamma   90.00
#
_symmetry.space_group_name_H-M   'P 1'
#
loop_
_entity.id
_entity.type
_entity.pdbx_description
1 polymer ?
#
loop_
_entity_poly.entity_id
_entity_poly.type
_entity_poly.pdbx_seq_one_letter_code
_entity_poly.pdbx_strand_id
1 'polypeptide(L)'
;MSLPAAPKGWAIRLTQILSAIQNTHGLPRFPIDVAALAQNFSRQVFPDAPITMVGGLNLSKGVEGMLMPRGDGSGEWGIIYNESIHSAGRRNFTLAHELGHYLLHRHVHPAGIKCTNRNMADWDESVTKIEGEANTFASYLLMPLDDFRAQIKGRSIDIDVMTALADRYAVSLTAAILKWMTITDKRAMIVVGKEGFIDWAWSSEPLLKSGVFYRARQVVTELPPASLAAQEVDWVATRERYDDGGFSGGTLDRPGLKQLLADIDDGLIDVVVVYKIDRLSRSLMDFSKLVEVFDRNGVTFVSVTQSFNTTTSMGRLTLNILLSFAQFEREVIGERIRDKVAASRKRGIWMGGYVPLGYDVQDRKLVMNDAEAASVRAIFARFIELGSATVLARELRSDGFRNKKGTLIDKGYLYRVLNNRVYRGEAMHKGKAYPGEHEAIIEEDLWNRAHAILQESPRKRANNSRAQTPALLKGLIFSDTGAAMTPTSTKKGAKLYRYYVSMDVIRNRETGEETAPLRLAAGMVEDAVVTEVRRILKTPDVVTQVLASLKREQGGTSEADAIAALHDFDELWGQLFPAEQARIIQLLVRRVTVTAAGLEVDIQREGVSSMIREMLAPRKMEAAE
;
A
#
# COMPACT_ATOMS: atom_id res chain seq x y z
N MET A 1 -19.34 -5.53 -48.60
CA MET A 1 -17.94 -5.39 -49.05
C MET A 1 -17.31 -6.77 -49.01
N SER A 2 -16.82 -7.29 -50.14
CA SER A 2 -16.18 -8.62 -50.17
C SER A 2 -14.95 -8.63 -49.24
N LEU A 3 -14.74 -9.74 -48.54
CA LEU A 3 -13.57 -9.92 -47.70
C LEU A 3 -12.34 -10.23 -48.58
N PRO A 4 -11.14 -9.72 -48.26
CA PRO A 4 -9.93 -10.08 -48.98
C PRO A 4 -9.66 -11.59 -48.91
N ALA A 5 -9.13 -12.16 -49.99
CA ALA A 5 -8.66 -13.55 -49.99
C ALA A 5 -7.13 -13.65 -49.77
N ALA A 6 -6.38 -12.58 -50.05
CA ALA A 6 -4.92 -12.58 -49.97
C ALA A 6 -4.40 -12.03 -48.63
N PRO A 7 -3.29 -12.55 -48.08
CA PRO A 7 -2.70 -12.08 -46.82
C PRO A 7 -2.40 -10.57 -46.80
N LYS A 8 -1.81 -10.07 -47.89
CA LYS A 8 -1.50 -8.64 -48.05
C LYS A 8 -2.78 -7.80 -48.09
N GLY A 9 -3.85 -8.29 -48.71
CA GLY A 9 -5.13 -7.58 -48.79
C GLY A 9 -5.79 -7.42 -47.43
N TRP A 10 -5.74 -8.46 -46.58
CA TRP A 10 -6.19 -8.39 -45.19
C TRP A 10 -5.40 -7.38 -44.37
N ALA A 11 -4.07 -7.44 -44.44
CA ALA A 11 -3.21 -6.51 -43.73
C ALA A 11 -3.46 -5.06 -44.15
N ILE A 12 -3.52 -4.79 -45.47
CA ILE A 12 -3.80 -3.45 -46.01
C ILE A 12 -5.14 -2.93 -45.49
N ARG A 13 -6.20 -3.74 -45.52
CA ARG A 13 -7.52 -3.34 -45.01
C ARG A 13 -7.47 -2.93 -43.55
N LEU A 14 -6.82 -3.73 -42.69
CA LEU A 14 -6.68 -3.40 -41.26
C LEU A 14 -5.87 -2.12 -41.07
N THR A 15 -4.78 -1.94 -41.81
CA THR A 15 -3.96 -0.73 -41.71
C THR A 15 -4.71 0.52 -42.17
N GLN A 16 -5.60 0.42 -43.17
CA GLN A 16 -6.46 1.53 -43.59
C GLN A 16 -7.46 1.92 -42.49
N ILE A 17 -8.06 0.93 -41.80
CA ILE A 17 -8.93 1.17 -40.65
C ILE A 17 -8.16 1.87 -39.53
N LEU A 18 -6.96 1.38 -39.19
CA LEU A 18 -6.11 2.00 -38.17
C LEU A 18 -5.70 3.44 -38.54
N SER A 19 -5.36 3.69 -39.80
CA SER A 19 -5.05 5.04 -40.29
C SER A 19 -6.25 5.99 -40.20
N ALA A 20 -7.46 5.50 -40.50
CA ALA A 20 -8.67 6.31 -40.35
C ALA A 20 -8.92 6.68 -38.89
N ILE A 21 -8.78 5.71 -37.97
CA ILE A 21 -8.92 5.95 -36.52
C ILE A 21 -7.87 6.94 -36.01
N GLN A 22 -6.61 6.80 -36.43
CA GLN A 22 -5.55 7.75 -36.10
C GLN A 22 -5.93 9.18 -36.55
N ASN A 23 -6.36 9.34 -37.80
CA ASN A 23 -6.67 10.65 -38.36
C ASN A 23 -7.87 11.32 -37.65
N THR A 24 -8.81 10.53 -37.14
CA THR A 24 -9.98 11.04 -36.43
C THR A 24 -9.71 11.32 -34.94
N HIS A 25 -8.88 10.52 -34.28
CA HIS A 25 -8.71 10.56 -32.81
C HIS A 25 -7.33 11.02 -32.32
N GLY A 26 -6.37 11.26 -33.21
CA GLY A 26 -5.03 11.75 -32.86
C GLY A 26 -4.16 10.74 -32.09
N LEU A 27 -4.54 9.46 -32.07
CA LEU A 27 -3.81 8.40 -31.36
C LEU A 27 -2.54 7.97 -32.12
N PRO A 28 -1.48 7.50 -31.43
CA PRO A 28 -0.30 6.95 -32.09
C PRO A 28 -0.66 5.69 -32.89
N ARG A 29 -0.24 5.63 -34.17
CA ARG A 29 -0.48 4.49 -35.08
C ARG A 29 0.43 3.29 -34.83
N PHE A 30 1.62 3.53 -34.26
CA PHE A 30 2.62 2.51 -34.00
C PHE A 30 3.17 2.63 -32.57
N PRO A 31 3.54 1.51 -31.92
CA PRO A 31 3.36 0.13 -32.40
C PRO A 31 1.87 -0.27 -32.42
N ILE A 32 1.50 -1.20 -33.30
CA ILE A 32 0.12 -1.69 -33.39
C ILE A 32 -0.13 -2.64 -32.21
N ASP A 33 -1.15 -2.35 -31.41
CA ASP A 33 -1.68 -3.28 -30.40
C ASP A 33 -2.51 -4.36 -31.10
N VAL A 34 -1.84 -5.47 -31.43
CA VAL A 34 -2.47 -6.58 -32.14
C VAL A 34 -3.54 -7.28 -31.30
N ALA A 35 -3.38 -7.33 -29.97
CA ALA A 35 -4.35 -7.97 -29.10
C ALA A 35 -5.68 -7.20 -29.13
N ALA A 36 -5.62 -5.88 -28.91
CA ALA A 36 -6.79 -5.02 -28.99
C ALA A 36 -7.41 -5.02 -30.39
N LEU A 37 -6.58 -4.98 -31.43
CA LEU A 37 -7.04 -5.06 -32.82
C LEU A 37 -7.79 -6.37 -33.09
N ALA A 38 -7.21 -7.51 -32.72
CA ALA A 38 -7.79 -8.84 -32.94
C ALA A 38 -9.16 -8.96 -32.27
N GLN A 39 -9.29 -8.56 -31.00
CA GLN A 39 -10.55 -8.64 -30.26
C GLN A 39 -11.62 -7.70 -30.82
N ASN A 40 -11.27 -6.42 -31.04
CA ASN A 40 -12.25 -5.43 -31.50
C ASN A 40 -12.70 -5.68 -32.94
N PHE A 41 -11.75 -5.98 -33.83
CA PHE A 41 -12.05 -6.24 -35.25
C PHE A 41 -12.89 -7.49 -35.42
N SER A 42 -12.50 -8.60 -34.79
CA SER A 42 -13.23 -9.87 -34.92
C SER A 42 -14.65 -9.76 -34.37
N ARG A 43 -14.87 -9.08 -33.23
CA ARG A 43 -16.22 -8.87 -32.67
C ARG A 43 -17.13 -8.09 -33.60
N GLN A 44 -16.60 -7.11 -34.33
CA GLN A 44 -17.40 -6.29 -35.24
C GLN A 44 -17.66 -6.96 -36.59
N VAL A 45 -16.67 -7.69 -37.12
CA VAL A 45 -16.72 -8.22 -38.49
C VAL A 45 -17.17 -9.69 -38.52
N PHE A 46 -16.92 -10.44 -37.45
CA PHE A 46 -17.23 -11.86 -37.32
C PHE A 46 -17.92 -12.14 -35.96
N PRO A 47 -19.14 -11.63 -35.75
CA PRO A 47 -19.86 -11.77 -34.48
C PRO A 47 -20.14 -13.22 -34.08
N ASP A 48 -20.20 -14.14 -35.04
CA ASP A 48 -20.41 -15.58 -34.81
C ASP A 48 -19.11 -16.35 -34.50
N ALA A 49 -17.95 -15.71 -34.65
CA ALA A 49 -16.65 -16.33 -34.37
C ALA A 49 -15.65 -15.35 -33.75
N PRO A 50 -16.00 -14.56 -32.72
CA PRO A 50 -15.17 -13.47 -32.25
C PRO A 50 -13.92 -13.98 -31.51
N ILE A 51 -12.82 -13.24 -31.60
CA ILE A 51 -11.65 -13.47 -30.75
C ILE A 51 -11.94 -12.83 -29.40
N THR A 52 -12.18 -13.64 -28.37
CA THR A 52 -12.50 -13.15 -27.02
C THR A 52 -11.32 -13.25 -26.07
N MET A 53 -10.37 -14.14 -26.35
CA MET A 53 -9.20 -14.39 -25.51
C MET A 53 -7.91 -14.12 -26.26
N VAL A 54 -7.05 -13.28 -25.70
CA VAL A 54 -5.65 -13.11 -26.14
C VAL A 54 -4.78 -13.18 -24.89
N GLY A 55 -3.86 -14.15 -24.82
CA GLY A 55 -3.11 -14.40 -23.58
C GLY A 55 -1.83 -15.20 -23.74
N GLY A 56 -0.96 -15.10 -22.73
CA GLY A 56 0.22 -15.94 -22.61
C GLY A 56 -0.11 -17.24 -21.87
N LEU A 57 0.44 -18.37 -22.35
CA LEU A 57 0.45 -19.63 -21.60
C LEU A 57 1.82 -20.31 -21.74
N ASN A 58 2.16 -21.17 -20.79
CA ASN A 58 3.32 -22.05 -20.91
C ASN A 58 3.01 -23.19 -21.90
N LEU A 59 3.33 -22.97 -23.17
CA LEU A 59 3.17 -23.96 -24.24
C LEU A 59 4.36 -24.94 -24.25
N SER A 60 4.14 -26.14 -24.82
CA SER A 60 5.18 -27.15 -24.96
C SER A 60 6.42 -26.61 -25.70
N LYS A 61 7.60 -27.14 -25.36
CA LYS A 61 8.88 -26.72 -25.94
C LYS A 61 8.81 -26.71 -27.47
N GLY A 62 9.08 -25.55 -28.06
CA GLY A 62 9.05 -25.34 -29.51
C GLY A 62 7.72 -24.82 -30.08
N VAL A 63 6.64 -24.68 -29.31
CA VAL A 63 5.42 -23.98 -29.77
C VAL A 63 5.55 -22.50 -29.43
N GLU A 64 5.43 -21.61 -30.42
CA GLU A 64 5.51 -20.16 -30.21
C GLU A 64 4.14 -19.53 -30.01
N GLY A 65 3.14 -20.00 -30.78
CA GLY A 65 1.78 -19.47 -30.78
C GLY A 65 0.76 -20.54 -31.11
N MET A 66 -0.50 -20.27 -30.76
CA MET A 66 -1.62 -21.15 -31.03
C MET A 66 -2.90 -20.34 -31.22
N LEU A 67 -3.58 -20.62 -32.32
CA LEU A 67 -4.96 -20.22 -32.56
C LEU A 67 -5.88 -21.39 -32.18
N MET A 68 -6.88 -21.15 -31.35
CA MET A 68 -7.83 -22.21 -30.96
C MET A 68 -9.29 -21.74 -30.91
N PRO A 69 -10.24 -22.58 -31.31
CA PRO A 69 -11.64 -22.36 -30.98
C PRO A 69 -11.88 -22.67 -29.50
N ARG A 70 -12.90 -22.04 -28.93
CA ARG A 70 -13.37 -22.34 -27.59
C ARG A 70 -14.20 -23.63 -27.60
N GLY A 71 -13.83 -24.58 -26.75
CA GLY A 71 -14.42 -25.93 -26.73
C GLY A 71 -15.84 -26.04 -26.16
N ASP A 72 -16.47 -24.93 -25.78
CA ASP A 72 -17.81 -24.88 -25.19
C ASP A 72 -18.93 -24.67 -26.22
N GLY A 73 -18.61 -24.67 -27.52
CA GLY A 73 -19.57 -24.51 -28.60
C GLY A 73 -20.05 -23.06 -28.81
N SER A 74 -19.43 -22.09 -28.13
CA SER A 74 -19.75 -20.66 -28.29
C SER A 74 -19.35 -20.06 -29.66
N GLY A 75 -18.52 -20.78 -30.43
CA GLY A 75 -17.93 -20.27 -31.68
C GLY A 75 -16.76 -19.29 -31.47
N GLU A 76 -16.48 -18.91 -30.24
CA GLU A 76 -15.39 -17.98 -29.90
C GLU A 76 -14.00 -18.56 -30.21
N TRP A 77 -13.05 -17.67 -30.46
CA TRP A 77 -11.65 -18.01 -30.72
C TRP A 77 -10.70 -17.37 -29.70
N GLY A 78 -9.58 -18.03 -29.47
CA GLY A 78 -8.48 -17.57 -28.64
C GLY A 78 -7.17 -17.54 -29.40
N ILE A 79 -6.39 -16.47 -29.19
CA ILE A 79 -4.99 -16.38 -29.60
C ILE A 79 -4.12 -16.54 -28.37
N ILE A 80 -3.23 -17.53 -28.39
CA ILE A 80 -2.32 -17.83 -27.29
C ILE A 80 -0.89 -17.71 -27.79
N TYR A 81 -0.02 -17.05 -27.03
CA TYR A 81 1.43 -17.05 -27.28
C TYR A 81 2.16 -17.73 -26.13
N ASN A 82 3.36 -18.25 -26.41
CA ASN A 82 4.20 -18.88 -25.39
C ASN A 82 4.82 -17.82 -24.46
N GLU A 83 4.66 -17.97 -23.15
CA GLU A 83 5.24 -17.07 -22.14
C GLU A 83 6.78 -17.03 -22.16
N SER A 84 7.42 -18.06 -22.69
CA SER A 84 8.88 -18.07 -22.91
C SER A 84 9.36 -17.04 -23.94
N ILE A 85 8.46 -16.41 -24.70
CA ILE A 85 8.79 -15.31 -25.60
C ILE A 85 8.97 -14.01 -24.77
N HIS A 86 10.22 -13.72 -24.45
CA HIS A 86 10.59 -12.53 -23.67
C HIS A 86 10.64 -11.23 -24.49
N SER A 87 10.91 -11.31 -25.81
CA SER A 87 10.94 -10.12 -26.67
C SER A 87 9.52 -9.62 -26.95
N ALA A 88 9.24 -8.38 -26.55
CA ALA A 88 7.96 -7.71 -26.85
C ALA A 88 7.65 -7.69 -28.35
N GLY A 89 8.67 -7.45 -29.19
CA GLY A 89 8.49 -7.46 -30.64
C GLY A 89 8.27 -8.84 -31.24
N ARG A 90 8.92 -9.89 -30.68
CA ARG A 90 8.63 -11.28 -31.08
C ARG A 90 7.20 -11.66 -30.69
N ARG A 91 6.76 -11.29 -29.48
CA ARG A 91 5.39 -11.51 -29.01
C ARG A 91 4.37 -10.80 -29.91
N ASN A 92 4.60 -9.53 -30.25
CA ASN A 92 3.69 -8.78 -31.12
C ASN A 92 3.62 -9.40 -32.52
N PHE A 93 4.76 -9.88 -33.05
CA PHE A 93 4.80 -10.64 -34.30
C PHE A 93 4.02 -11.95 -34.22
N THR A 94 4.19 -12.74 -33.15
CA THR A 94 3.43 -13.98 -32.93
C THR A 94 1.92 -13.69 -32.88
N LEU A 95 1.49 -12.66 -32.15
CA LEU A 95 0.07 -12.26 -32.13
C LEU A 95 -0.45 -11.91 -33.53
N ALA A 96 0.33 -11.17 -34.32
CA ALA A 96 -0.05 -10.80 -35.69
C ALA A 96 -0.10 -12.02 -36.61
N HIS A 97 0.80 -12.96 -36.41
CA HIS A 97 0.86 -14.23 -37.13
C HIS A 97 -0.40 -15.08 -36.86
N GLU A 98 -0.77 -15.27 -35.58
CA GLU A 98 -2.00 -15.99 -35.21
C GLU A 98 -3.28 -15.28 -35.69
N LEU A 99 -3.31 -13.95 -35.68
CA LEU A 99 -4.41 -13.19 -36.29
C LEU A 99 -4.50 -13.44 -37.81
N GLY A 100 -3.35 -13.61 -38.48
CA GLY A 100 -3.29 -14.02 -39.87
C GLY A 100 -3.95 -15.39 -40.08
N HIS A 101 -3.62 -16.38 -39.25
CA HIS A 101 -4.29 -17.68 -39.26
C HIS A 101 -5.81 -17.57 -39.05
N TYR A 102 -6.24 -16.72 -38.13
CA TYR A 102 -7.67 -16.52 -37.89
C TYR A 102 -8.38 -15.97 -39.13
N LEU A 103 -7.79 -14.98 -39.82
CA LEU A 103 -8.41 -14.35 -40.98
C LEU A 103 -8.38 -15.23 -42.24
N LEU A 104 -7.29 -15.96 -42.44
CA LEU A 104 -7.03 -16.71 -43.67
C LEU A 104 -7.41 -18.19 -43.58
N HIS A 105 -7.20 -18.83 -42.42
CA HIS A 105 -7.10 -20.29 -42.32
C HIS A 105 -8.14 -20.93 -41.38
N ARG A 106 -8.87 -20.18 -40.55
CA ARG A 106 -9.81 -20.74 -39.55
C ARG A 106 -10.87 -21.67 -40.12
N HIS A 107 -11.32 -21.42 -41.35
CA HIS A 107 -12.34 -22.25 -42.01
C HIS A 107 -11.79 -23.60 -42.50
N VAL A 108 -10.49 -23.65 -42.82
CA VAL A 108 -9.81 -24.87 -43.25
C VAL A 108 -9.31 -25.66 -42.04
N HIS A 109 -9.01 -24.98 -40.92
CA HIS A 109 -8.56 -25.58 -39.66
C HIS A 109 -9.50 -25.25 -38.49
N PRO A 110 -10.73 -25.82 -38.48
CA PRO A 110 -11.73 -25.51 -37.46
C PRO A 110 -11.33 -25.96 -36.05
N ALA A 111 -10.40 -26.92 -35.91
CA ALA A 111 -9.86 -27.38 -34.64
C ALA A 111 -8.75 -26.47 -34.05
N GLY A 112 -8.37 -25.40 -34.76
CA GLY A 112 -7.25 -24.55 -34.40
C GLY A 112 -5.94 -24.93 -35.09
N ILE A 113 -4.92 -24.08 -34.90
CA ILE A 113 -3.59 -24.19 -35.50
C ILE A 113 -2.55 -23.99 -34.39
N LYS A 114 -1.54 -24.86 -34.34
CA LYS A 114 -0.39 -24.74 -33.42
C LYS A 114 0.86 -24.41 -34.22
N CYS A 115 1.44 -23.25 -33.96
CA CYS A 115 2.63 -22.78 -34.65
C CYS A 115 3.88 -23.14 -33.83
N THR A 116 4.78 -23.90 -34.45
CA THR A 116 6.02 -24.36 -33.81
C THR A 116 7.25 -23.71 -34.45
N ASN A 117 8.26 -23.40 -33.64
CA ASN A 117 9.65 -23.23 -34.07
C ASN A 117 10.15 -24.56 -34.62
N ARG A 118 9.72 -24.88 -35.84
CA ARG A 118 10.06 -26.13 -36.48
C ARG A 118 11.43 -26.02 -37.13
N ASN A 119 12.30 -26.94 -36.72
CA ASN A 119 13.49 -27.32 -37.46
C ASN A 119 13.07 -27.88 -38.84
N MET A 120 13.95 -27.65 -39.80
CA MET A 120 13.88 -27.82 -41.25
C MET A 120 13.53 -29.23 -41.80
N ALA A 121 13.04 -30.16 -40.97
CA ALA A 121 12.88 -31.58 -41.29
C ALA A 121 11.43 -32.05 -41.57
N ASP A 122 10.40 -31.27 -41.21
CA ASP A 122 9.00 -31.64 -41.46
C ASP A 122 8.48 -30.97 -42.76
N TRP A 123 8.79 -31.58 -43.91
CA TRP A 123 8.40 -31.09 -45.24
C TRP A 123 6.97 -31.52 -45.62
N ASP A 124 5.99 -30.76 -45.14
CA ASP A 124 4.67 -30.69 -45.78
C ASP A 124 4.53 -29.32 -46.48
N GLU A 125 4.40 -29.33 -47.81
CA GLU A 125 4.29 -28.11 -48.63
C GLU A 125 3.06 -27.28 -48.25
N SER A 126 1.98 -27.93 -47.79
CA SER A 126 0.74 -27.26 -47.41
C SER A 126 0.90 -26.44 -46.14
N VAL A 127 1.58 -27.00 -45.13
CA VAL A 127 1.90 -26.32 -43.86
C VAL A 127 2.84 -25.15 -44.10
N THR A 128 3.85 -25.34 -44.96
CA THR A 128 4.82 -24.28 -45.31
C THR A 128 4.13 -23.08 -45.96
N LYS A 129 3.13 -23.34 -46.81
CA LYS A 129 2.34 -22.28 -47.45
C LYS A 129 1.50 -21.50 -46.45
N ILE A 130 0.78 -22.19 -45.56
CA ILE A 130 -0.08 -21.58 -44.53
C ILE A 130 0.75 -20.69 -43.58
N GLU A 131 1.87 -21.20 -43.09
CA GLU A 131 2.82 -20.44 -42.25
C GLU A 131 3.40 -19.22 -43.00
N GLY A 132 3.72 -19.37 -44.29
CA GLY A 132 4.19 -18.29 -45.15
C GLY A 132 3.15 -17.18 -45.37
N GLU A 133 1.88 -17.56 -45.53
CA GLU A 133 0.76 -16.62 -45.66
C GLU A 133 0.53 -15.82 -44.37
N ALA A 134 0.56 -16.48 -43.20
CA ALA A 134 0.45 -15.83 -41.90
C ALA A 134 1.63 -14.87 -41.62
N ASN A 135 2.86 -15.29 -41.94
CA ASN A 135 4.05 -14.44 -41.85
C ASN A 135 3.97 -13.21 -42.77
N THR A 136 3.45 -13.39 -43.98
CA THR A 136 3.23 -12.29 -44.93
C THR A 136 2.20 -11.30 -44.38
N PHE A 137 1.09 -11.79 -43.82
CA PHE A 137 0.09 -10.96 -43.17
C PHE A 137 0.71 -10.17 -42.00
N ALA A 138 1.39 -10.83 -41.07
CA ALA A 138 2.00 -10.21 -39.89
C ALA A 138 2.99 -9.11 -40.28
N SER A 139 3.86 -9.39 -41.26
CA SER A 139 4.84 -8.43 -41.79
C SER A 139 4.18 -7.20 -42.44
N TYR A 140 3.05 -7.35 -43.12
CA TYR A 140 2.35 -6.22 -43.75
C TYR A 140 1.45 -5.46 -42.78
N LEU A 141 0.93 -6.12 -41.74
CA LEU A 141 0.15 -5.47 -40.70
C LEU A 141 1.06 -4.59 -39.83
N LEU A 142 2.12 -5.17 -39.27
CA LEU A 142 3.02 -4.49 -38.34
C LEU A 142 3.92 -3.47 -39.01
N MET A 143 4.33 -3.72 -40.26
CA MET A 143 5.16 -2.82 -41.06
C MET A 143 4.46 -2.50 -42.39
N PRO A 144 3.46 -1.60 -42.40
CA PRO A 144 2.73 -1.22 -43.61
C PRO A 144 3.66 -0.59 -44.65
N LEU A 145 3.49 -0.95 -45.93
CA LEU A 145 4.42 -0.52 -46.99
C LEU A 145 4.45 0.98 -47.23
N ASP A 146 3.30 1.64 -47.10
CA ASP A 146 3.14 3.09 -47.20
C ASP A 146 4.00 3.81 -46.14
N ASP A 147 3.85 3.44 -44.87
CA ASP A 147 4.60 4.05 -43.78
C ASP A 147 6.08 3.64 -43.84
N PHE A 148 6.39 2.35 -44.03
CA PHE A 148 7.77 1.87 -44.06
C PHE A 148 8.59 2.56 -45.15
N ARG A 149 8.02 2.73 -46.35
CA ARG A 149 8.67 3.47 -47.44
C ARG A 149 8.87 4.95 -47.10
N ALA A 150 7.92 5.58 -46.42
CA ALA A 150 8.06 6.96 -45.97
C ALA A 150 9.20 7.12 -44.97
N GLN A 151 9.36 6.18 -44.02
CA GLN A 151 10.40 6.26 -42.99
C GLN A 151 11.83 6.07 -43.51
N ILE A 152 12.01 5.37 -44.63
CA ILE A 152 13.32 5.15 -45.26
C ILE A 152 13.64 6.11 -46.41
N LYS A 153 12.66 6.89 -46.86
CA LYS A 153 12.81 7.76 -48.04
C LYS A 153 13.92 8.79 -47.80
N GLY A 154 14.92 8.80 -48.68
CA GLY A 154 16.02 9.77 -48.63
C GLY A 154 17.07 9.50 -47.55
N ARG A 155 16.99 8.38 -46.83
CA ARG A 155 17.97 8.00 -45.80
C ARG A 155 18.98 6.99 -46.35
N SER A 156 20.23 7.07 -45.88
CA SER A 156 21.14 5.93 -45.98
C SER A 156 20.61 4.80 -45.11
N ILE A 157 20.72 3.56 -45.59
CA ILE A 157 20.23 2.40 -44.86
C ILE A 157 21.41 1.76 -44.15
N ASP A 158 21.42 1.92 -42.83
CA ASP A 158 22.39 1.32 -41.90
C ASP A 158 21.66 0.60 -40.77
N ILE A 159 22.44 0.04 -39.83
CA ILE A 159 21.90 -0.73 -38.71
C ILE A 159 21.12 0.16 -37.74
N ASP A 160 21.46 1.44 -37.60
CA ASP A 160 20.80 2.38 -36.70
C ASP A 160 19.41 2.74 -37.23
N VAL A 161 19.30 3.02 -38.53
CA VAL A 161 18.01 3.23 -39.20
C VAL A 161 17.12 2.00 -39.03
N MET A 162 17.66 0.81 -39.22
CA MET A 162 16.89 -0.43 -39.08
C MET A 162 16.48 -0.71 -37.62
N THR A 163 17.32 -0.34 -36.67
CA THR A 163 17.02 -0.46 -35.23
C THR A 163 15.91 0.51 -34.84
N ALA A 164 15.97 1.77 -35.29
CA ALA A 164 14.90 2.75 -35.07
C ALA A 164 13.55 2.31 -35.68
N LEU A 165 13.57 1.66 -36.84
CA LEU A 165 12.36 1.08 -37.45
C LEU A 165 11.83 -0.11 -36.66
N ALA A 166 12.73 -1.00 -36.22
CA ALA A 166 12.36 -2.14 -35.39
C ALA A 166 11.66 -1.70 -34.09
N ASP A 167 12.19 -0.65 -33.45
CA ASP A 167 11.61 -0.05 -32.25
C ASP A 167 10.24 0.61 -32.56
N ARG A 168 10.16 1.41 -33.63
CA ARG A 168 8.90 2.07 -34.07
C ARG A 168 7.77 1.06 -34.23
N TYR A 169 8.03 -0.06 -34.89
CA TYR A 169 7.00 -1.06 -35.19
C TYR A 169 6.84 -2.13 -34.09
N ALA A 170 7.68 -2.09 -33.05
CA ALA A 170 7.83 -3.15 -32.05
C ALA A 170 7.97 -4.53 -32.72
N VAL A 171 9.02 -4.71 -33.52
CA VAL A 171 9.40 -5.98 -34.18
C VAL A 171 10.88 -6.27 -33.94
N SER A 172 11.36 -7.46 -34.32
CA SER A 172 12.81 -7.73 -34.26
C SER A 172 13.56 -6.96 -35.35
N LEU A 173 14.83 -6.62 -35.08
CA LEU A 173 15.74 -6.03 -36.08
C LEU A 173 15.77 -6.86 -37.36
N THR A 174 15.86 -8.18 -37.22
CA THR A 174 15.81 -9.12 -38.36
C THR A 174 14.52 -8.98 -39.16
N ALA A 175 13.36 -8.82 -38.52
CA ALA A 175 12.09 -8.64 -39.23
C ALA A 175 12.03 -7.32 -40.00
N ALA A 176 12.53 -6.22 -39.42
CA ALA A 176 12.63 -4.93 -40.09
C ALA A 176 13.58 -4.98 -41.30
N ILE A 177 14.73 -5.63 -41.17
CA ILE A 177 15.66 -5.83 -42.29
C ILE A 177 15.01 -6.69 -43.37
N LEU A 178 14.43 -7.84 -43.02
CA LEU A 178 13.75 -8.70 -43.99
C LEU A 178 12.62 -7.95 -44.71
N LYS A 179 11.87 -7.08 -44.02
CA LYS A 179 10.87 -6.21 -44.65
C LYS A 179 11.52 -5.31 -45.70
N TRP A 180 12.59 -4.62 -45.36
CA TRP A 180 13.35 -3.79 -46.29
C TRP A 180 13.88 -4.59 -47.49
N MET A 181 14.39 -5.80 -47.25
CA MET A 181 14.88 -6.72 -48.28
C MET A 181 13.81 -7.09 -49.32
N THR A 182 12.53 -7.12 -48.93
CA THR A 182 11.41 -7.38 -49.87
C THR A 182 11.03 -6.20 -50.76
N ILE A 183 11.49 -5.00 -50.45
CA ILE A 183 11.08 -3.76 -51.15
C ILE A 183 12.23 -2.96 -51.74
N THR A 184 13.47 -3.28 -51.37
CA THR A 184 14.65 -2.58 -51.86
C THR A 184 14.93 -2.93 -53.31
N ASP A 185 15.29 -1.90 -54.07
CA ASP A 185 15.88 -1.98 -55.40
C ASP A 185 17.40 -2.17 -55.36
N LYS A 186 18.01 -2.07 -54.18
CA LYS A 186 19.45 -2.27 -53.98
C LYS A 186 19.80 -3.76 -53.99
N ARG A 187 20.99 -4.07 -54.49
CA ARG A 187 21.63 -5.36 -54.30
C ARG A 187 22.12 -5.45 -52.86
N ALA A 188 21.38 -6.17 -52.03
CA ALA A 188 21.62 -6.26 -50.59
C ALA A 188 21.53 -7.72 -50.14
N MET A 189 22.16 -8.01 -49.00
CA MET A 189 22.11 -9.30 -48.34
C MET A 189 22.19 -9.09 -46.83
N ILE A 190 21.37 -9.82 -46.08
CA ILE A 190 21.59 -10.02 -44.64
C ILE A 190 22.34 -11.33 -44.45
N VAL A 191 23.35 -11.29 -43.59
CA VAL A 191 24.18 -12.44 -43.21
C VAL A 191 24.14 -12.54 -41.69
N VAL A 192 23.81 -13.72 -41.18
CA VAL A 192 23.90 -14.01 -39.75
C VAL A 192 25.07 -14.94 -39.53
N GLY A 193 26.00 -14.49 -38.69
CA GLY A 193 27.21 -15.21 -38.35
C GLY A 193 27.07 -15.97 -37.04
N LYS A 194 27.65 -17.17 -36.98
CA LYS A 194 27.85 -17.94 -35.75
C LYS A 194 29.23 -18.58 -35.80
N GLU A 195 30.02 -18.36 -34.75
CA GLU A 195 31.38 -18.93 -34.61
C GLU A 195 32.32 -18.61 -35.79
N GLY A 196 32.19 -17.41 -36.38
CA GLY A 196 33.01 -16.98 -37.52
C GLY A 196 32.50 -17.42 -38.90
N PHE A 197 31.43 -18.22 -38.95
CA PHE A 197 30.84 -18.73 -40.18
C PHE A 197 29.43 -18.18 -40.41
N ILE A 198 28.99 -18.15 -41.66
CA ILE A 198 27.62 -17.81 -42.03
C ILE A 198 26.69 -18.97 -41.63
N ASP A 199 25.79 -18.72 -40.68
CA ASP A 199 24.73 -19.64 -40.25
C ASP A 199 23.56 -19.62 -41.25
N TRP A 200 23.11 -18.42 -41.61
CA TRP A 200 22.16 -18.23 -42.70
C TRP A 200 22.32 -16.86 -43.37
N ALA A 201 21.84 -16.76 -44.60
CA ALA A 201 21.82 -15.51 -45.36
C ALA A 201 20.52 -15.38 -46.15
N TRP A 202 20.11 -14.14 -46.39
CA TRP A 202 18.97 -13.81 -47.25
C TRP A 202 19.33 -12.67 -48.18
N SER A 203 19.02 -12.82 -49.47
CA SER A 203 19.36 -11.87 -50.53
C SER A 203 18.14 -11.11 -51.04
N SER A 204 18.33 -9.87 -51.44
CA SER A 204 17.27 -9.10 -52.11
C SER A 204 17.05 -9.65 -53.52
N GLU A 205 15.87 -9.44 -54.09
CA GLU A 205 15.58 -9.88 -55.46
C GLU A 205 16.58 -9.32 -56.50
N PRO A 206 17.00 -8.04 -56.44
CA PRO A 206 18.07 -7.53 -57.29
C PRO A 206 19.41 -8.26 -57.13
N LEU A 207 19.77 -8.68 -55.91
CA LEU A 207 21.01 -9.43 -55.67
C LEU A 207 20.90 -10.86 -56.21
N LEU A 208 19.79 -11.55 -55.96
CA LEU A 208 19.55 -12.89 -56.50
C LEU A 208 19.66 -12.92 -58.02
N LYS A 209 19.05 -11.94 -58.70
CA LYS A 209 19.13 -11.78 -60.16
C LYS A 209 20.55 -11.51 -60.67
N SER A 210 21.43 -10.94 -59.83
CA SER A 210 22.83 -10.68 -60.20
C SER A 210 23.72 -11.92 -60.13
N GLY A 211 23.30 -12.98 -59.43
CA GLY A 211 24.09 -14.20 -59.23
C GLY A 211 25.23 -14.09 -58.21
N VAL A 212 25.48 -12.91 -57.63
CA VAL A 212 26.58 -12.66 -56.68
C VAL A 212 26.05 -12.66 -55.25
N PHE A 213 25.93 -13.84 -54.62
CA PHE A 213 25.46 -13.97 -53.23
C PHE A 213 26.05 -15.22 -52.54
N TYR A 214 26.07 -15.23 -51.20
CA TYR A 214 26.51 -16.40 -50.45
C TYR A 214 25.44 -17.49 -50.45
N ARG A 215 25.82 -18.70 -50.84
CA ARG A 215 24.95 -19.89 -50.79
C ARG A 215 25.00 -20.55 -49.41
N ALA A 216 24.58 -19.80 -48.39
CA ALA A 216 24.69 -20.19 -46.98
C ALA A 216 24.09 -21.57 -46.64
N ARG A 217 23.11 -22.06 -47.40
CA ARG A 217 22.49 -23.39 -47.19
C ARG A 217 23.25 -24.56 -47.82
N GLN A 218 24.18 -24.30 -48.72
CA GLN A 218 24.88 -25.35 -49.50
C GLN A 218 26.36 -25.46 -49.15
N VAL A 219 26.96 -24.39 -48.62
CA VAL A 219 28.40 -24.31 -48.39
C VAL A 219 28.66 -23.59 -47.07
N VAL A 220 29.44 -24.21 -46.20
CA VAL A 220 29.99 -23.56 -45.00
C VAL A 220 30.93 -22.45 -45.48
N THR A 221 30.53 -21.21 -45.24
CA THR A 221 31.22 -20.01 -45.74
C THR A 221 31.66 -19.19 -44.55
N GLU A 222 32.94 -18.80 -44.50
CA GLU A 222 33.45 -17.88 -43.48
C GLU A 222 32.81 -16.49 -43.62
N LEU A 223 32.67 -15.79 -42.50
CA LEU A 223 32.20 -14.41 -42.53
C LEU A 223 33.20 -13.54 -43.30
N PRO A 224 32.73 -12.65 -44.20
CA PRO A 224 33.63 -11.79 -44.95
C PRO A 224 34.41 -10.88 -43.98
N PRO A 225 35.75 -10.84 -44.01
CA PRO A 225 36.56 -10.13 -43.01
C PRO A 225 36.25 -8.63 -42.91
N ALA A 226 35.82 -8.00 -44.00
CA ALA A 226 35.43 -6.59 -44.03
C ALA A 226 33.96 -6.34 -43.63
N SER A 227 33.19 -7.37 -43.32
CA SER A 227 31.79 -7.22 -42.89
C SER A 227 31.71 -6.69 -41.46
N LEU A 228 30.65 -5.94 -41.13
CA LEU A 228 30.35 -5.51 -39.75
C LEU A 228 30.32 -6.69 -38.76
N ALA A 229 29.97 -7.90 -39.23
CA ALA A 229 29.93 -9.11 -38.42
C ALA A 229 31.32 -9.75 -38.19
N ALA A 230 32.35 -9.33 -38.93
CA ALA A 230 33.72 -9.85 -38.86
C ALA A 230 34.75 -8.82 -38.38
N GLN A 231 34.38 -7.54 -38.25
CA GLN A 231 35.27 -6.51 -37.73
C GLN A 231 35.62 -6.78 -36.26
N GLU A 232 36.91 -7.00 -35.99
CA GLU A 232 37.47 -6.84 -34.65
C GLU A 232 37.46 -5.35 -34.28
N VAL A 233 37.11 -5.04 -33.04
CA VAL A 233 36.99 -3.67 -32.55
C VAL A 233 38.39 -3.16 -32.18
N ASP A 234 38.89 -2.12 -32.85
CA ASP A 234 40.19 -1.48 -32.56
C ASP A 234 40.14 -0.78 -31.20
N TRP A 235 40.71 -1.39 -30.15
CA TRP A 235 40.84 -0.78 -28.81
C TRP A 235 42.26 -0.28 -28.58
N VAL A 236 42.39 0.99 -28.19
CA VAL A 236 43.66 1.54 -27.71
C VAL A 236 43.72 1.35 -26.19
N ALA A 237 44.63 0.51 -25.71
CA ALA A 237 44.82 0.31 -24.28
C ALA A 237 45.35 1.59 -23.61
N THR A 238 44.76 1.98 -22.48
CA THR A 238 45.29 3.05 -21.63
C THR A 238 46.70 2.72 -21.15
N ARG A 239 47.53 3.74 -20.93
CA ARG A 239 48.94 3.55 -20.49
C ARG A 239 49.05 2.85 -19.12
N GLU A 240 48.06 2.99 -18.26
CA GLU A 240 48.00 2.37 -16.93
C GLU A 240 46.92 1.29 -16.87
N ARG A 241 47.24 0.19 -16.16
CA ARG A 241 46.31 -0.91 -15.87
C ARG A 241 45.80 -0.77 -14.45
N TYR A 242 44.48 -0.90 -14.28
CA TYR A 242 43.85 -0.94 -12.96
C TYR A 242 44.01 -2.34 -12.34
N ASP A 243 45.06 -2.51 -11.52
CA ASP A 243 45.37 -3.76 -10.84
C ASP A 243 45.05 -3.67 -9.33
N ASP A 244 44.53 -4.76 -8.78
CA ASP A 244 44.12 -4.92 -7.39
C ASP A 244 44.74 -6.22 -6.83
N GLY A 245 46.03 -6.44 -7.10
CA GLY A 245 46.78 -7.57 -6.56
C GLY A 245 46.59 -7.70 -5.06
N GLY A 246 46.06 -8.85 -4.60
CA GLY A 246 45.86 -9.16 -3.17
C GLY A 246 44.47 -8.85 -2.61
N PHE A 247 43.56 -8.22 -3.38
CA PHE A 247 42.19 -7.93 -2.94
C PHE A 247 41.16 -8.96 -3.44
N SER A 248 40.17 -9.28 -2.61
CA SER A 248 39.10 -10.22 -2.97
C SER A 248 38.05 -9.56 -3.86
N GLY A 249 37.65 -10.25 -4.94
CA GLY A 249 36.52 -9.84 -5.80
C GLY A 249 35.14 -9.89 -5.13
N GLY A 250 35.06 -10.20 -3.82
CA GLY A 250 33.83 -10.14 -3.03
C GLY A 250 33.53 -8.76 -2.42
N THR A 251 34.39 -7.76 -2.60
CA THR A 251 34.17 -6.39 -2.10
C THR A 251 34.39 -5.36 -3.20
N LEU A 252 33.63 -4.27 -3.15
CA LEU A 252 33.80 -3.09 -4.01
C LEU A 252 34.85 -2.11 -3.46
N ASP A 253 35.32 -2.33 -2.23
CA ASP A 253 36.33 -1.49 -1.58
C ASP A 253 37.75 -1.87 -2.04
N ARG A 254 38.08 -1.48 -3.28
CA ARG A 254 39.32 -1.86 -3.97
C ARG A 254 39.99 -0.64 -4.60
N PRO A 255 41.29 -0.39 -4.38
CA PRO A 255 41.96 0.82 -4.86
C PRO A 255 41.92 0.99 -6.39
N GLY A 256 42.23 -0.07 -7.15
CA GLY A 256 42.21 -0.06 -8.61
C GLY A 256 40.80 0.07 -9.18
N LEU A 257 39.80 -0.58 -8.57
CA LEU A 257 38.40 -0.40 -8.95
C LEU A 257 37.88 1.02 -8.67
N LYS A 258 38.27 1.63 -7.54
CA LYS A 258 37.88 3.01 -7.23
C LYS A 258 38.50 4.01 -8.20
N GLN A 259 39.78 3.81 -8.54
CA GLN A 259 40.46 4.63 -9.53
C GLN A 259 39.80 4.50 -10.91
N LEU A 260 39.48 3.27 -11.35
CA LEU A 260 38.74 3.03 -12.58
C LEU A 260 37.38 3.77 -12.60
N LEU A 261 36.63 3.72 -11.51
CA LEU A 261 35.33 4.40 -11.42
C LEU A 261 35.47 5.92 -11.46
N ALA A 262 36.52 6.48 -10.84
CA ALA A 262 36.82 7.90 -10.92
C ALA A 262 37.17 8.32 -12.35
N ASP A 263 38.04 7.57 -13.03
CA ASP A 263 38.45 7.85 -14.41
C ASP A 263 37.30 7.68 -15.42
N ILE A 264 36.33 6.82 -15.11
CA ILE A 264 35.06 6.70 -15.84
C ILE A 264 34.17 7.92 -15.63
N ASP A 265 34.00 8.39 -14.38
CA ASP A 265 33.21 9.58 -14.08
C ASP A 265 33.86 10.85 -14.66
N ASP A 266 35.19 10.88 -14.82
CA ASP A 266 35.95 11.95 -15.50
C ASP A 266 35.93 11.84 -17.04
N GLY A 267 35.31 10.79 -17.60
CA GLY A 267 35.17 10.59 -19.05
C GLY A 267 36.47 10.20 -19.76
N LEU A 268 37.46 9.67 -19.04
CA LEU A 268 38.76 9.25 -19.58
C LEU A 268 38.76 7.82 -20.14
N ILE A 269 37.68 7.07 -19.89
CA ILE A 269 37.57 5.64 -20.21
C ILE A 269 36.28 5.37 -20.99
N ASP A 270 36.43 4.92 -22.23
CA ASP A 270 35.30 4.53 -23.08
C ASP A 270 34.98 3.02 -23.03
N VAL A 271 35.97 2.20 -22.66
CA VAL A 271 35.86 0.73 -22.67
C VAL A 271 36.56 0.11 -21.46
N VAL A 272 35.85 -0.78 -20.75
CA VAL A 272 36.37 -1.60 -19.66
C VAL A 272 36.48 -3.05 -20.10
N VAL A 273 37.71 -3.57 -20.15
CA VAL A 273 38.01 -4.95 -20.55
C VAL A 273 38.46 -5.75 -19.34
N VAL A 274 37.81 -6.89 -19.08
CA VAL A 274 38.18 -7.82 -18.00
C VAL A 274 38.43 -9.23 -18.54
N TYR A 275 39.36 -9.95 -17.93
CA TYR A 275 39.66 -11.33 -18.33
C TYR A 275 38.47 -12.29 -18.06
N LYS A 276 37.84 -12.16 -16.88
CA LYS A 276 36.65 -12.91 -16.44
C LYS A 276 35.78 -12.03 -15.55
N ILE A 277 34.45 -12.21 -15.57
CA ILE A 277 33.51 -11.40 -14.77
C ILE A 277 33.80 -11.50 -13.25
N ASP A 278 34.20 -12.68 -12.78
CA ASP A 278 34.53 -12.95 -11.37
C ASP A 278 35.78 -12.21 -10.86
N ARG A 279 36.53 -11.56 -11.76
CA ARG A 279 37.66 -10.68 -11.43
C ARG A 279 37.24 -9.25 -11.14
N LEU A 280 36.12 -8.82 -11.73
CA LEU A 280 35.51 -7.54 -11.43
C LEU A 280 34.65 -7.65 -10.16
N SER A 281 33.74 -8.63 -10.12
CA SER A 281 32.94 -8.92 -8.95
C SER A 281 32.50 -10.39 -8.92
N ARG A 282 32.65 -11.03 -7.76
CA ARG A 282 32.10 -12.36 -7.45
C ARG A 282 30.63 -12.30 -7.01
N SER A 283 30.15 -11.10 -6.70
CA SER A 283 28.77 -10.81 -6.34
C SER A 283 28.04 -10.27 -7.56
N LEU A 284 27.01 -11.00 -8.02
CA LEU A 284 26.17 -10.57 -9.15
C LEU A 284 25.52 -9.20 -8.90
N MET A 285 25.22 -8.90 -7.64
CA MET A 285 24.61 -7.64 -7.23
C MET A 285 25.62 -6.47 -7.17
N ASP A 286 26.88 -6.74 -6.88
CA ASP A 286 27.90 -5.69 -6.97
C ASP A 286 28.35 -5.48 -8.41
N PHE A 287 28.31 -6.55 -9.21
CA PHE A 287 28.46 -6.46 -10.66
C PHE A 287 27.36 -5.60 -11.30
N SER A 288 26.10 -5.74 -10.88
CA SER A 288 24.99 -4.95 -11.42
C SER A 288 25.17 -3.45 -11.20
N LYS A 289 25.64 -3.04 -10.02
CA LYS A 289 25.90 -1.63 -9.71
C LYS A 289 27.03 -1.05 -10.57
N LEU A 290 28.09 -1.82 -10.80
CA LEU A 290 29.21 -1.38 -11.65
C LEU A 290 28.75 -1.18 -13.09
N VAL A 291 27.92 -2.10 -13.60
CA VAL A 291 27.30 -2.01 -14.92
C VAL A 291 26.41 -0.78 -15.06
N GLU A 292 25.60 -0.44 -14.05
CA GLU A 292 24.79 0.79 -14.07
C GLU A 292 25.65 2.05 -14.18
N VAL A 293 26.81 2.07 -13.49
CA VAL A 293 27.76 3.19 -13.60
C VAL A 293 28.37 3.27 -14.99
N PHE A 294 28.71 2.12 -15.59
CA PHE A 294 29.25 2.09 -16.96
C PHE A 294 28.21 2.58 -17.97
N ASP A 295 26.97 2.10 -17.91
CA ASP A 295 25.90 2.48 -18.84
C ASP A 295 25.54 3.97 -18.71
N ARG A 296 25.47 4.49 -17.48
CA ARG A 296 25.22 5.92 -17.22
C ARG A 296 26.27 6.82 -17.85
N ASN A 297 27.53 6.38 -17.88
CA ASN A 297 28.65 7.12 -18.45
C ASN A 297 28.96 6.72 -19.91
N GLY A 298 28.11 5.88 -20.54
CA GLY A 298 28.30 5.46 -21.93
C GLY A 298 29.48 4.50 -22.17
N VAL A 299 30.01 3.89 -21.11
CA VAL A 299 31.19 3.04 -21.13
C VAL A 299 30.84 1.61 -21.55
N THR A 300 31.58 1.08 -22.52
CA THR A 300 31.42 -0.29 -23.00
C THR A 300 32.12 -1.27 -22.07
N PHE A 301 31.46 -2.37 -21.72
CA PHE A 301 32.04 -3.44 -20.89
C PHE A 301 32.26 -4.72 -21.69
N VAL A 302 33.44 -5.31 -21.55
CA VAL A 302 33.89 -6.50 -22.30
C VAL A 302 34.49 -7.54 -21.36
N SER A 303 34.07 -8.81 -21.50
CA SER A 303 34.73 -9.97 -20.87
C SER A 303 35.41 -10.86 -21.91
N VAL A 304 36.73 -11.06 -21.79
CA VAL A 304 37.58 -11.78 -22.75
C VAL A 304 37.21 -13.27 -22.85
N THR A 305 36.96 -13.95 -21.73
CA THR A 305 36.75 -15.41 -21.72
C THR A 305 35.29 -15.85 -21.85
N GLN A 306 34.34 -14.92 -21.71
CA GLN A 306 32.91 -15.22 -21.69
C GLN A 306 32.16 -14.59 -22.87
N SER A 307 32.89 -14.05 -23.86
CA SER A 307 32.37 -13.40 -25.08
C SER A 307 31.17 -12.48 -24.80
N PHE A 308 31.30 -11.63 -23.78
CA PHE A 308 30.31 -10.60 -23.46
C PHE A 308 30.79 -9.24 -23.95
N ASN A 309 29.96 -8.58 -24.77
CA ASN A 309 30.22 -7.24 -25.25
C ASN A 309 28.94 -6.39 -25.19
N THR A 310 28.92 -5.33 -24.37
CA THR A 310 27.75 -4.44 -24.21
C THR A 310 27.45 -3.55 -25.41
N THR A 311 28.32 -3.54 -26.43
CA THR A 311 27.98 -2.96 -27.75
C THR A 311 27.07 -3.86 -28.57
N THR A 312 26.98 -5.15 -28.25
CA THR A 312 26.13 -6.10 -28.99
C THR A 312 24.75 -6.25 -28.34
N SER A 313 23.70 -6.38 -29.15
CA SER A 313 22.32 -6.56 -28.68
C SER A 313 22.16 -7.81 -27.80
N MET A 314 22.94 -8.85 -28.10
CA MET A 314 22.99 -10.08 -27.30
C MET A 314 23.69 -9.87 -25.96
N GLY A 315 24.80 -9.14 -25.93
CA GLY A 315 25.50 -8.79 -24.69
C GLY A 315 24.67 -7.90 -23.76
N ARG A 316 23.93 -6.92 -24.30
CA ARG A 316 22.97 -6.10 -23.53
C ARG A 316 21.81 -6.93 -22.99
N LEU A 317 21.27 -7.87 -23.77
CA LEU A 317 20.18 -8.73 -23.32
C LEU A 317 20.64 -9.69 -22.21
N THR A 318 21.81 -10.33 -22.33
CA THR A 318 22.30 -11.20 -21.25
C THR A 318 22.66 -10.41 -20.00
N LEU A 319 23.18 -9.19 -20.16
CA LEU A 319 23.40 -8.26 -19.05
C LEU A 319 22.06 -7.92 -18.37
N ASN A 320 21.02 -7.57 -19.12
CA ASN A 320 19.69 -7.33 -18.57
C ASN A 320 19.08 -8.56 -17.90
N ILE A 321 19.36 -9.77 -18.40
CA ILE A 321 18.94 -11.04 -17.77
C ILE A 321 19.70 -11.25 -16.45
N LEU A 322 21.02 -11.04 -16.43
CA LEU A 322 21.85 -11.12 -15.21
C LEU A 322 21.42 -10.06 -14.17
N LEU A 323 21.11 -8.84 -14.62
CA LEU A 323 20.53 -7.79 -13.78
C LEU A 323 19.16 -8.19 -13.24
N SER A 324 18.32 -8.78 -14.09
CA SER A 324 16.99 -9.29 -13.71
C SER A 324 17.09 -10.43 -12.71
N PHE A 325 18.08 -11.31 -12.82
CA PHE A 325 18.36 -12.36 -11.82
C PHE A 325 18.90 -11.77 -10.52
N ALA A 326 19.74 -10.73 -10.56
CA ALA A 326 20.19 -10.03 -9.36
C ALA A 326 19.02 -9.31 -8.64
N GLN A 327 18.10 -8.73 -9.42
CA GLN A 327 16.88 -8.09 -8.91
C GLN A 327 15.88 -9.13 -8.37
N PHE A 328 15.72 -10.24 -9.09
CA PHE A 328 14.92 -11.38 -8.64
C PHE A 328 15.50 -11.99 -7.36
N GLU A 329 16.82 -12.19 -7.26
CA GLU A 329 17.43 -12.63 -6.00
C GLU A 329 17.22 -11.61 -4.88
N ARG A 330 17.23 -10.30 -5.14
CA ARG A 330 16.89 -9.26 -4.14
C ARG A 330 15.44 -9.41 -3.66
N GLU A 331 14.51 -9.65 -4.58
CA GLU A 331 13.08 -9.86 -4.27
C GLU A 331 12.87 -11.18 -3.51
N VAL A 332 13.49 -12.28 -3.95
CA VAL A 332 13.41 -13.61 -3.35
C VAL A 332 14.15 -13.69 -2.01
N ILE A 333 15.27 -12.98 -1.82
CA ILE A 333 15.92 -12.83 -0.52
C ILE A 333 15.01 -12.00 0.41
N GLY A 334 14.40 -10.93 -0.10
CA GLY A 334 13.39 -10.16 0.64
C GLY A 334 12.18 -11.00 1.05
N GLU A 335 11.70 -11.89 0.18
CA GLU A 335 10.64 -12.86 0.46
C GLU A 335 11.07 -13.92 1.46
N ARG A 336 12.23 -14.57 1.27
CA ARG A 336 12.77 -15.56 2.22
C ARG A 336 13.09 -14.97 3.58
N ILE A 337 13.54 -13.71 3.66
CA ILE A 337 13.71 -13.01 4.94
C ILE A 337 12.35 -12.77 5.57
N ARG A 338 11.34 -12.30 4.81
CA ARG A 338 9.97 -12.11 5.32
C ARG A 338 9.34 -13.42 5.79
N ASP A 339 9.57 -14.51 5.08
CA ASP A 339 9.07 -15.85 5.43
C ASP A 339 9.82 -16.45 6.60
N LYS A 340 11.15 -16.27 6.70
CA LYS A 340 11.93 -16.63 7.89
C LYS A 340 11.54 -15.78 9.10
N VAL A 341 11.23 -14.50 8.91
CA VAL A 341 10.73 -13.60 9.98
C VAL A 341 9.33 -14.03 10.42
N ALA A 342 8.42 -14.35 9.49
CA ALA A 342 7.09 -14.85 9.80
C ALA A 342 7.15 -16.20 10.51
N ALA A 343 7.98 -17.13 10.03
CA ALA A 343 8.20 -18.44 10.64
C ALA A 343 8.90 -18.33 12.02
N SER A 344 9.80 -17.36 12.21
CA SER A 344 10.45 -17.14 13.50
C SER A 344 9.54 -16.44 14.51
N ARG A 345 8.67 -15.52 14.07
CA ARG A 345 7.61 -14.94 14.91
C ARG A 345 6.56 -15.98 15.32
N LYS A 346 6.21 -16.91 14.43
CA LYS A 346 5.35 -18.07 14.76
C LYS A 346 5.99 -19.02 15.77
N ARG A 347 7.33 -19.04 15.85
CA ARG A 347 8.10 -19.76 16.87
C ARG A 347 8.45 -18.88 18.07
N GLY A 348 7.79 -17.72 18.25
CA GLY A 348 7.98 -16.86 19.42
C GLY A 348 9.34 -16.15 19.53
N ILE A 349 10.18 -16.18 18.50
CA ILE A 349 11.50 -15.51 18.48
C ILE A 349 11.32 -14.01 18.20
N TRP A 350 11.96 -13.17 19.01
CA TRP A 350 11.98 -11.71 18.86
C TRP A 350 12.87 -11.28 17.68
N MET A 351 12.22 -10.84 16.60
CA MET A 351 12.88 -10.46 15.34
C MET A 351 13.27 -8.96 15.27
N GLY A 352 13.35 -8.27 16.41
CA GLY A 352 13.74 -6.85 16.50
C GLY A 352 12.57 -5.86 16.53
N GLY A 353 12.89 -4.59 16.80
CA GLY A 353 11.93 -3.50 16.99
C GLY A 353 11.99 -2.89 18.38
N TYR A 354 10.98 -2.08 18.72
CA TYR A 354 10.86 -1.47 20.04
C TYR A 354 10.53 -2.54 21.09
N VAL A 355 11.41 -2.71 22.08
CA VAL A 355 11.20 -3.67 23.19
C VAL A 355 10.07 -3.16 24.10
N PRO A 356 9.00 -3.94 24.31
CA PRO A 356 7.92 -3.54 25.20
C PRO A 356 8.44 -3.36 26.64
N LEU A 357 7.84 -2.41 27.36
CA LEU A 357 8.11 -2.20 28.79
C LEU A 357 7.76 -3.49 29.55
N GLY A 358 8.59 -3.96 30.46
CA GLY A 358 8.36 -5.21 31.19
C GLY A 358 9.19 -6.40 30.68
N TYR A 359 9.83 -6.26 29.52
CA TYR A 359 10.69 -7.29 28.95
C TYR A 359 12.05 -6.74 28.53
N ASP A 360 13.08 -7.56 28.62
CA ASP A 360 14.40 -7.36 28.01
C ASP A 360 14.63 -8.37 26.89
N VAL A 361 15.58 -8.09 26.00
CA VAL A 361 15.93 -9.01 24.91
C VAL A 361 17.22 -9.74 25.27
N GLN A 362 17.13 -11.06 25.42
CA GLN A 362 18.29 -11.95 25.57
C GLN A 362 18.18 -13.07 24.54
N ASP A 363 19.23 -13.35 23.78
CA ASP A 363 19.27 -14.39 22.75
C ASP A 363 18.09 -14.36 21.76
N ARG A 364 17.65 -13.16 21.39
CA ARG A 364 16.46 -12.93 20.54
C ARG A 364 15.16 -13.48 21.13
N LYS A 365 15.06 -13.55 22.45
CA LYS A 365 13.82 -13.84 23.20
C LYS A 365 13.49 -12.69 24.13
N LEU A 366 12.21 -12.46 24.37
CA LEU A 366 11.76 -11.54 25.39
C LEU A 366 11.84 -12.27 26.74
N VAL A 367 12.64 -11.75 27.66
CA VAL A 367 12.77 -12.24 29.02
C VAL A 367 12.13 -11.21 29.94
N MET A 368 11.33 -11.66 30.90
CA MET A 368 10.64 -10.77 31.82
C MET A 368 11.65 -10.00 32.67
N ASN A 369 11.43 -8.69 32.81
CA ASN A 369 12.15 -7.83 33.74
C ASN A 369 11.21 -7.54 34.91
N ASP A 370 11.45 -8.14 36.08
CA ASP A 370 10.50 -8.12 37.20
C ASP A 370 10.12 -6.71 37.66
N ALA A 371 11.07 -5.77 37.68
CA ALA A 371 10.83 -4.39 38.10
C ALA A 371 9.93 -3.64 37.09
N GLU A 372 10.21 -3.79 35.80
CA GLU A 372 9.36 -3.21 34.75
C GLU A 372 8.00 -3.94 34.65
N ALA A 373 7.97 -5.26 34.84
CA ALA A 373 6.76 -6.08 34.81
C ALA A 373 5.81 -5.73 35.96
N ALA A 374 6.34 -5.47 37.16
CA ALA A 374 5.57 -4.95 38.28
C ALA A 374 4.92 -3.60 37.93
N SER A 375 5.65 -2.73 37.22
CA SER A 375 5.10 -1.46 36.74
C SER A 375 3.97 -1.65 35.72
N VAL A 376 4.10 -2.61 34.79
CA VAL A 376 3.04 -2.95 33.83
C VAL A 376 1.81 -3.48 34.56
N ARG A 377 1.96 -4.37 35.55
CA ARG A 377 0.85 -4.86 36.38
C ARG A 377 0.16 -3.73 37.13
N ALA A 378 0.92 -2.82 37.73
CA ALA A 378 0.38 -1.65 38.42
C ALA A 378 -0.41 -0.74 37.47
N ILE A 379 0.06 -0.53 36.23
CA ILE A 379 -0.66 0.24 35.20
C ILE A 379 -2.02 -0.39 34.87
N PHE A 380 -2.09 -1.72 34.72
CA PHE A 380 -3.35 -2.43 34.43
C PHE A 380 -4.32 -2.36 35.62
N ALA A 381 -3.85 -2.63 36.84
CA ALA A 381 -4.66 -2.55 38.05
C ALA A 381 -5.21 -1.12 38.26
N ARG A 382 -4.33 -0.12 38.17
CA ARG A 382 -4.71 1.27 38.34
C ARG A 382 -5.65 1.78 37.25
N PHE A 383 -5.51 1.27 36.02
CA PHE A 383 -6.45 1.58 34.94
C PHE A 383 -7.87 1.06 35.26
N ILE A 384 -7.97 -0.14 35.84
CA ILE A 384 -9.26 -0.73 36.22
C ILE A 384 -9.93 0.11 37.31
N GLU A 385 -9.17 0.54 38.33
CA GLU A 385 -9.68 1.41 39.40
C GLU A 385 -10.15 2.78 38.89
N LEU A 386 -9.39 3.40 37.99
CA LEU A 386 -9.67 4.76 37.51
C LEU A 386 -10.70 4.83 36.38
N GLY A 387 -10.82 3.77 35.58
CA GLY A 387 -11.68 3.72 34.38
C GLY A 387 -11.30 4.70 33.26
N SER A 388 -10.20 5.46 33.39
CA SER A 388 -9.82 6.53 32.46
C SER A 388 -8.31 6.60 32.23
N ALA A 389 -7.89 6.28 31.00
CA ALA A 389 -6.50 6.40 30.56
C ALA A 389 -5.98 7.85 30.60
N THR A 390 -6.87 8.85 30.54
CA THR A 390 -6.47 10.26 30.63
C THR A 390 -6.08 10.64 32.06
N VAL A 391 -6.84 10.15 33.05
CA VAL A 391 -6.54 10.37 34.47
C VAL A 391 -5.27 9.63 34.84
N LEU A 392 -5.16 8.37 34.42
CA LEU A 392 -3.96 7.55 34.63
C LEU A 392 -2.70 8.18 34.03
N ALA A 393 -2.76 8.70 32.80
CA ALA A 393 -1.61 9.38 32.19
C ALA A 393 -1.16 10.62 32.97
N ARG A 394 -2.09 11.33 33.60
CA ARG A 394 -1.79 12.51 34.42
C ARG A 394 -1.14 12.11 35.75
N GLU A 395 -1.66 11.08 36.41
CA GLU A 395 -1.13 10.52 37.66
C GLU A 395 0.29 9.96 37.45
N LEU A 396 0.48 9.07 36.48
CA LEU A 396 1.80 8.54 36.15
C LEU A 396 2.82 9.64 35.78
N ARG A 397 2.36 10.72 35.15
CA ARG A 397 3.21 11.86 34.83
C ARG A 397 3.58 12.70 36.06
N SER A 398 2.66 12.90 37.02
CA SER A 398 3.01 13.58 38.27
C SER A 398 4.01 12.78 39.09
N ASP A 399 3.93 11.46 39.01
CA ASP A 399 4.82 10.54 39.73
C ASP A 399 6.16 10.34 39.01
N GLY A 400 6.38 11.07 37.90
CA GLY A 400 7.63 11.04 37.15
C GLY A 400 7.86 9.77 36.34
N PHE A 401 6.82 8.94 36.16
CA PHE A 401 6.93 7.68 35.42
C PHE A 401 7.31 7.92 33.95
N ARG A 402 8.29 7.15 33.48
CA ARG A 402 8.85 7.24 32.13
C ARG A 402 8.75 5.89 31.44
N ASN A 403 8.62 5.91 30.12
CA ASN A 403 8.74 4.68 29.35
C ASN A 403 10.21 4.21 29.28
N LYS A 404 10.43 3.04 28.68
CA LYS A 404 11.74 2.39 28.54
C LYS A 404 12.82 3.25 27.84
N LYS A 405 12.45 4.32 27.12
CA LYS A 405 13.38 5.30 26.51
C LYS A 405 13.58 6.57 27.33
N GLY A 406 13.02 6.66 28.53
CA GLY A 406 13.10 7.83 29.40
C GLY A 406 12.13 8.96 29.03
N THR A 407 11.18 8.75 28.12
CA THR A 407 10.19 9.77 27.74
C THR A 407 8.93 9.69 28.61
N LEU A 408 8.35 10.86 28.90
CA LEU A 408 7.12 10.97 29.70
C LEU A 408 5.95 10.30 28.97
N ILE A 409 5.10 9.62 29.74
CA ILE A 409 3.95 8.90 29.20
C ILE A 409 2.82 9.86 28.82
N ASP A 410 2.11 9.52 27.74
CA ASP A 410 0.86 10.14 27.35
C ASP A 410 -0.27 9.11 27.23
N LYS A 411 -1.49 9.59 26.98
CA LYS A 411 -2.68 8.76 26.79
C LYS A 411 -2.51 7.76 25.63
N GLY A 412 -1.85 8.15 24.54
CA GLY A 412 -1.66 7.30 23.36
C GLY A 412 -0.75 6.10 23.66
N TYR A 413 0.31 6.33 24.43
CA TYR A 413 1.20 5.30 24.93
C TYR A 413 0.45 4.30 25.82
N LEU A 414 -0.39 4.78 26.74
CA LEU A 414 -1.18 3.88 27.60
C LEU A 414 -2.14 2.98 26.81
N TYR A 415 -2.83 3.51 25.79
CA TYR A 415 -3.65 2.64 24.92
C TYR A 415 -2.80 1.61 24.19
N ARG A 416 -1.59 1.98 23.76
CA ARG A 416 -0.67 1.03 23.13
C ARG A 416 -0.26 -0.07 24.10
N VAL A 417 0.03 0.27 25.36
CA VAL A 417 0.36 -0.70 26.41
C VAL A 417 -0.85 -1.62 26.70
N LEU A 418 -2.02 -1.05 26.96
CA LEU A 418 -3.22 -1.80 27.33
C LEU A 418 -3.71 -2.74 26.22
N ASN A 419 -3.47 -2.42 24.94
CA ASN A 419 -3.85 -3.27 23.80
C ASN A 419 -2.72 -4.19 23.31
N ASN A 420 -1.52 -4.12 23.89
CA ASN A 420 -0.40 -4.92 23.40
C ASN A 420 -0.48 -6.35 23.92
N ARG A 421 -0.85 -7.28 23.03
CA ARG A 421 -0.99 -8.71 23.35
C ARG A 421 0.30 -9.40 23.76
N VAL A 422 1.46 -8.74 23.61
CA VAL A 422 2.73 -9.25 24.17
C VAL A 422 2.65 -9.48 25.68
N TYR A 423 1.81 -8.73 26.41
CA TYR A 423 1.63 -8.92 27.84
C TYR A 423 0.84 -10.18 28.21
N ARG A 424 0.17 -10.79 27.24
CA ARG A 424 -0.52 -12.08 27.35
C ARG A 424 0.34 -13.27 26.91
N GLY A 425 1.64 -13.06 26.69
CA GLY A 425 2.52 -14.12 26.17
C GLY A 425 2.34 -14.35 24.66
N GLU A 426 1.74 -13.41 23.91
CA GLU A 426 1.42 -13.59 22.49
C GLU A 426 2.34 -12.77 21.56
N ALA A 427 2.73 -13.34 20.43
CA ALA A 427 3.44 -12.67 19.35
C ALA A 427 2.47 -12.28 18.21
N MET A 428 2.36 -10.99 17.90
CA MET A 428 1.49 -10.48 16.85
C MET A 428 2.17 -10.46 15.46
N HIS A 429 1.52 -11.05 14.45
CA HIS A 429 1.95 -10.93 13.05
C HIS A 429 0.75 -10.79 12.10
N LYS A 430 0.72 -9.70 11.31
CA LYS A 430 -0.36 -9.38 10.35
C LYS A 430 -1.78 -9.53 10.93
N GLY A 431 -1.97 -9.06 12.17
CA GLY A 431 -3.26 -9.08 12.86
C GLY A 431 -3.63 -10.43 13.50
N LYS A 432 -2.82 -11.48 13.35
CA LYS A 432 -3.01 -12.76 14.04
C LYS A 432 -2.08 -12.86 15.25
N ALA A 433 -2.62 -13.35 16.35
CA ALA A 433 -1.87 -13.67 17.56
C ALA A 433 -1.38 -15.12 17.51
N TYR A 434 -0.14 -15.36 17.93
CA TYR A 434 0.47 -16.67 18.08
C TYR A 434 1.03 -16.80 19.51
N PRO A 435 1.06 -17.99 20.10
CA PRO A 435 1.80 -18.20 21.35
C PRO A 435 3.26 -17.77 21.18
N GLY A 436 3.71 -16.85 22.03
CA GLY A 436 5.11 -16.44 22.13
C GLY A 436 5.90 -17.40 23.02
N GLU A 437 7.23 -17.35 22.94
CA GLU A 437 8.10 -18.11 23.85
C GLU A 437 8.33 -17.37 25.18
N HIS A 438 7.86 -16.14 25.31
CA HIS A 438 8.01 -15.33 26.50
C HIS A 438 6.85 -15.49 27.46
N GLU A 439 7.14 -15.41 28.75
CA GLU A 439 6.16 -15.53 29.81
C GLU A 439 5.21 -14.32 29.84
N ALA A 440 3.93 -14.54 30.14
CA ALA A 440 2.94 -13.48 30.22
C ALA A 440 3.13 -12.64 31.50
N ILE A 441 3.12 -11.32 31.37
CA ILE A 441 3.14 -10.40 32.52
C ILE A 441 1.74 -10.23 33.13
N ILE A 442 0.70 -10.33 32.29
CA ILE A 442 -0.69 -10.05 32.63
C ILE A 442 -1.56 -11.30 32.50
N GLU A 443 -2.19 -11.67 33.61
CA GLU A 443 -3.16 -12.75 33.70
C GLU A 443 -4.43 -12.47 32.91
N GLU A 444 -5.16 -13.53 32.58
CA GLU A 444 -6.32 -13.46 31.69
C GLU A 444 -7.45 -12.61 32.26
N ASP A 445 -7.73 -12.83 33.54
CA ASP A 445 -8.78 -12.11 34.25
C ASP A 445 -8.48 -10.60 34.31
N LEU A 446 -7.23 -10.23 34.62
CA LEU A 446 -6.81 -8.83 34.67
C LEU A 446 -6.89 -8.16 33.28
N TRP A 447 -6.49 -8.88 32.23
CA TRP A 447 -6.61 -8.42 30.85
C TRP A 447 -8.05 -8.19 30.43
N ASN A 448 -8.94 -9.14 30.74
CA ASN A 448 -10.35 -9.11 30.38
C ASN A 448 -11.09 -7.97 31.10
N ARG A 449 -10.82 -7.76 32.39
CA ARG A 449 -11.38 -6.62 33.15
C ARG A 449 -10.96 -5.27 32.57
N ALA A 450 -9.69 -5.11 32.21
CA ALA A 450 -9.23 -3.88 31.55
C ALA A 450 -9.89 -3.68 30.18
N HIS A 451 -10.08 -4.75 29.39
CA HIS A 451 -10.71 -4.68 28.08
C HIS A 451 -12.22 -4.44 28.14
N ALA A 452 -12.92 -4.94 29.16
CA ALA A 452 -14.33 -4.61 29.39
C ALA A 452 -14.54 -3.09 29.48
N ILE A 453 -13.69 -2.40 30.24
CA ILE A 453 -13.68 -0.93 30.33
C ILE A 453 -13.30 -0.28 28.99
N LEU A 454 -12.36 -0.87 28.23
CA LEU A 454 -11.96 -0.32 26.93
C LEU A 454 -13.05 -0.41 25.85
N GLN A 455 -13.90 -1.44 25.90
CA GLN A 455 -15.02 -1.66 24.99
C GLN A 455 -16.22 -0.74 25.26
N GLU A 456 -16.30 -0.13 26.45
CA GLU A 456 -17.33 0.87 26.71
C GLU A 456 -17.17 2.10 25.81
N SER A 457 -18.29 2.62 25.29
CA SER A 457 -18.31 3.78 24.40
C SER A 457 -17.49 4.94 24.99
N PRO A 458 -16.54 5.53 24.22
CA PRO A 458 -15.76 6.68 24.67
C PRO A 458 -16.62 7.86 25.15
N ARG A 459 -17.86 7.99 24.65
CA ARG A 459 -18.83 9.00 25.07
C ARG A 459 -19.40 8.73 26.47
N LYS A 460 -19.69 7.46 26.81
CA LYS A 460 -20.10 7.04 28.18
C LYS A 460 -18.96 7.25 29.17
N ARG A 461 -17.73 6.83 28.82
CA ARG A 461 -16.53 7.04 29.67
C ARG A 461 -16.19 8.51 29.87
N ALA A 462 -16.28 9.33 28.81
CA ALA A 462 -16.09 10.78 28.91
C ALA A 462 -17.19 11.44 29.76
N ASN A 463 -18.43 10.95 29.70
CA ASN A 463 -19.51 11.43 30.57
C ASN A 463 -19.26 11.06 32.05
N ASN A 464 -18.80 9.85 32.37
CA ASN A 464 -18.44 9.47 33.74
C ASN A 464 -17.25 10.28 34.29
N SER A 465 -16.20 10.49 33.48
CA SER A 465 -15.06 11.32 33.88
C SER A 465 -15.40 12.81 34.01
N ARG A 466 -16.34 13.33 33.21
CA ARG A 466 -16.87 14.71 33.34
C ARG A 466 -17.88 14.86 34.47
N ALA A 467 -18.56 13.79 34.88
CA ALA A 467 -19.42 13.78 36.06
C ALA A 467 -18.63 13.96 37.36
N GLN A 468 -17.32 13.68 37.35
CA GLN A 468 -16.43 13.99 38.48
C GLN A 468 -16.01 15.46 38.59
N THR A 469 -16.42 16.34 37.66
CA THR A 469 -16.23 17.79 37.86
C THR A 469 -17.39 18.31 38.70
N PRO A 470 -17.16 18.81 39.93
CA PRO A 470 -18.24 19.27 40.80
C PRO A 470 -18.90 20.50 40.17
N ALA A 471 -20.11 20.30 39.64
CA ALA A 471 -20.95 21.33 39.05
C ALA A 471 -22.38 21.02 39.47
N LEU A 472 -22.75 21.46 40.67
CA LEU A 472 -23.97 21.10 41.39
C LEU A 472 -25.23 21.42 40.58
N LEU A 473 -25.23 22.59 39.92
CA LEU A 473 -26.37 23.13 39.19
C LEU A 473 -26.38 22.77 37.70
N LYS A 474 -25.53 21.83 37.27
CA LYS A 474 -25.42 21.48 35.84
C LYS A 474 -26.77 20.96 35.33
N GLY A 475 -27.31 21.64 34.31
CA GLY A 475 -28.61 21.31 33.72
C GLY A 475 -29.82 21.89 34.47
N LEU A 476 -29.60 22.60 35.57
CA LEU A 476 -30.65 23.22 36.39
C LEU A 476 -30.63 24.75 36.30
N ILE A 477 -29.51 25.38 35.93
CA ILE A 477 -29.37 26.84 35.89
C ILE A 477 -29.57 27.43 34.48
N PHE A 478 -30.38 28.49 34.41
CA PHE A 478 -30.76 29.19 33.19
C PHE A 478 -30.75 30.70 33.39
N SER A 479 -30.54 31.48 32.34
CA SER A 479 -30.83 32.92 32.35
C SER A 479 -32.34 33.18 32.34
N ASP A 480 -32.71 34.43 32.66
CA ASP A 480 -34.02 35.04 32.44
C ASP A 480 -34.54 34.86 31.00
N THR A 481 -33.66 34.91 30.00
CA THR A 481 -33.96 34.63 28.59
C THR A 481 -34.23 33.15 28.29
N GLY A 482 -34.06 32.26 29.27
CA GLY A 482 -34.23 30.82 29.13
C GLY A 482 -33.03 30.06 28.57
N ALA A 483 -31.89 30.74 28.34
CA ALA A 483 -30.67 30.09 27.89
C ALA A 483 -30.01 29.30 29.03
N ALA A 484 -29.63 28.04 28.75
CA ALA A 484 -28.95 27.22 29.73
C ALA A 484 -27.57 27.81 30.08
N MET A 485 -27.19 27.81 31.37
CA MET A 485 -25.85 28.19 31.79
C MET A 485 -24.97 26.95 31.98
N THR A 486 -23.85 26.91 31.27
CA THR A 486 -22.96 25.74 31.24
C THR A 486 -21.78 25.92 32.19
N PRO A 487 -21.40 24.89 32.97
CA PRO A 487 -20.22 24.95 33.81
C PRO A 487 -18.95 25.04 32.96
N THR A 488 -18.14 26.04 33.25
CA THR A 488 -16.86 26.31 32.62
C THR A 488 -15.80 26.56 33.69
N SER A 489 -14.53 26.48 33.33
CA SER A 489 -13.45 26.80 34.26
C SER A 489 -12.28 27.48 33.55
N THR A 490 -11.53 28.26 34.31
CA THR A 490 -10.32 28.92 33.84
C THR A 490 -9.23 28.72 34.89
N LYS A 491 -8.01 28.40 34.45
CA LYS A 491 -6.86 28.19 35.34
C LYS A 491 -5.92 29.38 35.24
N LYS A 492 -5.57 30.00 36.38
CA LYS A 492 -4.53 31.04 36.48
C LYS A 492 -3.50 30.57 37.52
N GLY A 493 -2.30 30.21 37.06
CA GLY A 493 -1.29 29.57 37.90
C GLY A 493 -1.77 28.22 38.44
N ALA A 494 -1.66 28.01 39.75
CA ALA A 494 -2.16 26.80 40.43
C ALA A 494 -3.67 26.85 40.76
N LYS A 495 -4.33 28.01 40.64
CA LYS A 495 -5.73 28.20 41.07
C LYS A 495 -6.72 27.96 39.91
N LEU A 496 -7.74 27.15 40.18
CA LEU A 496 -8.85 26.86 39.27
C LEU A 496 -10.06 27.73 39.63
N TYR A 497 -10.52 28.55 38.69
CA TYR A 497 -11.73 29.35 38.82
C TYR A 497 -12.87 28.66 38.07
N ARG A 498 -14.00 28.43 38.74
CA ARG A 498 -15.19 27.77 38.18
C ARG A 498 -16.29 28.79 37.94
N TYR A 499 -16.99 28.68 36.81
CA TYR A 499 -18.06 29.59 36.43
C TYR A 499 -19.24 28.86 35.81
N TYR A 500 -20.44 29.43 35.94
CA TYR A 500 -21.58 29.15 35.06
C TYR A 500 -21.67 30.27 34.03
N VAL A 501 -21.66 29.93 32.75
CA VAL A 501 -21.70 30.91 31.64
C VAL A 501 -22.89 30.61 30.74
N SER A 502 -23.65 31.64 30.36
CA SER A 502 -24.76 31.50 29.42
C SER A 502 -24.29 30.90 28.10
N MET A 503 -25.08 29.95 27.57
CA MET A 503 -24.83 29.34 26.27
C MET A 503 -24.84 30.35 25.12
N ASP A 504 -25.54 31.48 25.27
CA ASP A 504 -25.55 32.52 24.25
C ASP A 504 -24.19 33.22 24.16
N VAL A 505 -23.50 33.44 25.28
CA VAL A 505 -22.12 33.93 25.30
C VAL A 505 -21.14 32.90 24.76
N ILE A 506 -21.30 31.62 25.14
CA ILE A 506 -20.41 30.55 24.65
C ILE A 506 -20.55 30.38 23.12
N ARG A 507 -21.75 30.61 22.57
CA ARG A 507 -22.05 30.51 21.13
C ARG A 507 -22.01 31.84 20.39
N ASN A 508 -21.56 32.91 21.04
CA ASN A 508 -21.38 34.23 20.45
C ASN A 508 -22.67 34.79 19.80
N ARG A 509 -23.81 34.60 20.45
CA ARG A 509 -25.12 35.14 20.04
C ARG A 509 -25.32 36.55 20.60
N GLU A 510 -26.12 37.37 19.93
CA GLU A 510 -26.48 38.70 20.43
C GLU A 510 -27.20 38.60 21.79
N THR A 511 -26.67 39.29 22.79
CA THR A 511 -27.25 39.39 24.13
C THR A 511 -27.76 40.83 24.32
N GLY A 512 -29.04 41.01 24.66
CA GLY A 512 -29.65 42.34 24.83
C GLY A 512 -29.07 43.13 26.02
N GLU A 513 -29.16 44.47 25.95
CA GLU A 513 -28.45 45.43 26.82
C GLU A 513 -28.88 45.45 28.31
N GLU A 514 -29.94 44.75 28.72
CA GLU A 514 -30.40 44.72 30.13
C GLU A 514 -30.62 43.29 30.67
N THR A 515 -29.66 42.39 30.47
CA THR A 515 -29.88 40.97 30.80
C THR A 515 -28.99 40.47 31.93
N ALA A 516 -29.57 39.60 32.76
CA ALA A 516 -28.97 39.00 33.95
C ALA A 516 -27.50 38.56 33.79
N PRO A 517 -26.74 38.44 34.90
CA PRO A 517 -25.31 38.08 34.85
C PRO A 517 -24.99 36.88 33.93
N LEU A 518 -24.30 37.15 32.83
CA LEU A 518 -24.00 36.15 31.79
C LEU A 518 -22.87 35.18 32.18
N ARG A 519 -22.11 35.52 33.23
CA ARG A 519 -21.07 34.69 33.84
C ARG A 519 -21.12 34.85 35.35
N LEU A 520 -21.30 33.74 36.06
CA LEU A 520 -21.36 33.70 37.52
C LEU A 520 -20.27 32.80 38.09
N ALA A 521 -19.71 33.16 39.23
CA ALA A 521 -18.77 32.30 39.96
C ALA A 521 -19.52 31.07 40.51
N ALA A 522 -19.05 29.87 40.17
CA ALA A 522 -19.79 28.65 40.50
C ALA A 522 -19.98 28.46 42.01
N GLY A 523 -18.93 28.68 42.82
CA GLY A 523 -19.03 28.54 44.28
C GLY A 523 -20.10 29.47 44.89
N MET A 524 -20.11 30.75 44.49
CA MET A 524 -21.08 31.73 44.99
C MET A 524 -22.53 31.32 44.69
N VAL A 525 -22.81 30.87 43.47
CA VAL A 525 -24.18 30.50 43.08
C VAL A 525 -24.59 29.16 43.68
N GLU A 526 -23.67 28.19 43.73
CA GLU A 526 -23.90 26.89 44.37
C GLU A 526 -24.23 27.10 45.86
N ASP A 527 -23.44 27.91 46.57
CA ASP A 527 -23.67 28.22 47.99
C ASP A 527 -24.99 28.96 48.23
N ALA A 528 -25.35 29.91 47.35
CA ALA A 528 -26.61 30.63 47.44
C ALA A 528 -27.83 29.69 47.25
N VAL A 529 -27.78 28.80 46.25
CA VAL A 529 -28.86 27.84 46.00
C VAL A 529 -28.96 26.82 47.14
N VAL A 530 -27.83 26.32 47.65
CA VAL A 530 -27.84 25.40 48.80
C VAL A 530 -28.41 26.09 50.05
N THR A 531 -28.05 27.35 50.30
CA THR A 531 -28.59 28.13 51.42
C THR A 531 -30.11 28.30 51.30
N GLU A 532 -30.61 28.59 50.10
CA GLU A 532 -32.04 28.76 49.87
C GLU A 532 -32.82 27.44 50.00
N VAL A 533 -32.27 26.33 49.48
CA VAL A 533 -32.85 25.00 49.67
C VAL A 533 -32.92 24.66 51.17
N ARG A 534 -31.86 24.94 51.95
CA ARG A 534 -31.86 24.75 53.42
C ARG A 534 -32.95 25.58 54.10
N ARG A 535 -33.14 26.83 53.69
CA ARG A 535 -34.17 27.72 54.24
C ARG A 535 -35.57 27.17 53.98
N ILE A 536 -35.83 26.69 52.77
CA ILE A 536 -37.15 26.18 52.38
C ILE A 536 -37.46 24.85 53.09
N LEU A 537 -36.48 23.95 53.23
CA LEU A 537 -36.66 22.70 53.98
C LEU A 537 -37.04 22.92 55.45
N LYS A 538 -36.69 24.07 56.04
CA LYS A 538 -37.03 24.46 57.42
C LYS A 538 -38.36 25.22 57.55
N THR A 539 -39.08 25.47 56.45
CA THR A 539 -40.33 26.24 56.48
C THR A 539 -41.48 25.37 57.02
N PRO A 540 -42.37 25.91 57.89
CA PRO A 540 -43.47 25.14 58.49
C PRO A 540 -44.37 24.43 57.47
N ASP A 541 -44.57 25.03 56.30
CA ASP A 541 -45.39 24.45 55.22
C ASP A 541 -44.78 23.16 54.66
N VAL A 542 -43.47 23.14 54.47
CA VAL A 542 -42.74 21.97 53.97
C VAL A 542 -42.73 20.87 55.02
N VAL A 543 -42.49 21.21 56.29
CA VAL A 543 -42.57 20.27 57.41
C VAL A 543 -43.97 19.65 57.50
N THR A 544 -45.02 20.47 57.44
CA THR A 544 -46.42 20.01 57.49
C THR A 544 -46.76 19.09 56.32
N GLN A 545 -46.27 19.42 55.12
CA GLN A 545 -46.49 18.61 53.92
C GLN A 545 -45.78 17.25 54.00
N VAL A 546 -44.55 17.22 54.51
CA VAL A 546 -43.80 15.99 54.74
C VAL A 546 -44.55 15.10 55.74
N LEU A 547 -45.03 15.68 56.85
CA LEU A 547 -45.83 14.96 57.85
C LEU A 547 -47.14 14.42 57.27
N ALA A 548 -47.81 15.18 56.39
CA ALA A 548 -49.02 14.74 55.70
C ALA A 548 -48.77 13.64 54.65
N SER A 549 -47.58 13.58 54.04
CA SER A 549 -47.17 12.49 53.16
C SER A 549 -46.82 11.22 53.95
N LEU A 550 -46.16 11.35 55.11
CA LEU A 550 -45.83 10.22 55.99
C LEU A 550 -47.08 9.62 56.67
N LYS A 551 -48.07 10.44 57.06
CA LYS A 551 -49.35 9.96 57.64
C LYS A 551 -50.21 9.12 56.67
N ARG A 552 -49.99 9.24 55.35
CA ARG A 552 -50.72 8.46 54.34
C ARG A 552 -50.20 7.03 54.15
N GLU A 553 -48.98 6.75 54.60
CA GLU A 553 -48.37 5.42 54.52
C GLU A 553 -48.38 4.81 55.93
N GLN A 554 -49.14 3.73 56.16
CA GLN A 554 -49.16 3.04 57.46
C GLN A 554 -47.80 2.37 57.72
N GLY A 555 -46.88 3.11 58.34
CA GLY A 555 -45.54 2.63 58.66
C GLY A 555 -44.81 3.50 59.70
N GLY A 556 -45.09 3.24 60.98
CA GLY A 556 -44.16 3.26 62.13
C GLY A 556 -43.20 4.43 62.40
N THR A 557 -43.24 5.56 61.69
CA THR A 557 -42.28 6.65 61.89
C THR A 557 -42.90 7.78 62.71
N SER A 558 -42.24 8.19 63.80
CA SER A 558 -42.74 9.26 64.68
C SER A 558 -42.64 10.63 64.01
N GLU A 559 -43.63 11.50 64.25
CA GLU A 559 -43.62 12.91 63.84
C GLU A 559 -42.36 13.64 64.35
N ALA A 560 -41.82 13.21 65.50
CA ALA A 560 -40.56 13.70 66.05
C ALA A 560 -39.32 13.28 65.22
N ASP A 561 -39.30 12.07 64.65
CA ASP A 561 -38.15 11.55 63.90
C ASP A 561 -38.05 12.21 62.52
N ALA A 562 -39.19 12.52 61.89
CA ALA A 562 -39.21 13.25 60.62
C ALA A 562 -38.73 14.71 60.78
N ILE A 563 -39.08 15.35 61.90
CA ILE A 563 -38.60 16.70 62.25
C ILE A 563 -37.09 16.64 62.57
N ALA A 564 -36.63 15.65 63.34
CA ALA A 564 -35.21 15.45 63.63
C ALA A 564 -34.39 15.24 62.34
N ALA A 565 -34.85 14.38 61.42
CA ALA A 565 -34.17 14.13 60.13
C ALA A 565 -34.08 15.39 59.25
N LEU A 566 -35.07 16.28 59.29
CA LEU A 566 -35.04 17.57 58.59
C LEU A 566 -34.05 18.56 59.23
N HIS A 567 -33.86 18.49 60.56
CA HIS A 567 -32.87 19.29 61.27
C HIS A 567 -31.44 18.76 61.06
N ASP A 568 -31.24 17.45 60.98
CA ASP A 568 -29.95 16.79 60.77
C ASP A 568 -29.44 16.87 59.31
N PHE A 569 -30.28 17.37 58.39
CA PHE A 569 -29.92 17.55 56.98
C PHE A 569 -28.66 18.42 56.81
N ASP A 570 -28.46 19.44 57.65
CA ASP A 570 -27.30 20.33 57.57
C ASP A 570 -25.98 19.60 57.90
N GLU A 571 -26.00 18.74 58.92
CA GLU A 571 -24.83 17.95 59.32
C GLU A 571 -24.51 16.87 58.29
N LEU A 572 -25.55 16.20 57.77
CA LEU A 572 -25.41 15.19 56.73
C LEU A 572 -24.89 15.80 55.43
N TRP A 573 -25.39 16.96 54.99
CA TRP A 573 -24.99 17.61 53.75
C TRP A 573 -23.47 17.85 53.65
N GLY A 574 -22.84 18.27 54.76
CA GLY A 574 -21.41 18.50 54.84
C GLY A 574 -20.55 17.23 54.73
N GLN A 575 -21.12 16.07 55.02
CA GLN A 575 -20.47 14.77 54.98
C GLN A 575 -20.69 14.03 53.65
N LEU A 576 -21.58 14.52 52.78
CA LEU A 576 -21.87 13.91 51.48
C LEU A 576 -20.76 14.16 50.46
N PHE A 577 -20.43 13.13 49.69
CA PHE A 577 -19.56 13.27 48.52
C PHE A 577 -20.23 14.16 47.45
N PRO A 578 -19.46 14.89 46.61
CA PRO A 578 -20.02 15.85 45.65
C PRO A 578 -21.04 15.29 44.66
N ALA A 579 -20.93 14.00 44.29
CA ALA A 579 -21.89 13.34 43.41
C ALA A 579 -23.27 13.20 44.07
N GLU A 580 -23.30 12.92 45.37
CA GLU A 580 -24.53 12.75 46.14
C GLU A 580 -25.21 14.08 46.42
N GLN A 581 -24.42 15.13 46.70
CA GLN A 581 -24.92 16.51 46.76
C GLN A 581 -25.62 16.91 45.45
N ALA A 582 -25.01 16.61 44.29
CA ALA A 582 -25.60 16.90 42.99
C ALA A 582 -26.90 16.11 42.73
N ARG A 583 -26.95 14.83 43.13
CA ARG A 583 -28.16 14.01 43.03
C ARG A 583 -29.31 14.61 43.83
N ILE A 584 -29.06 14.97 45.09
CA ILE A 584 -30.08 15.55 45.97
C ILE A 584 -30.58 16.89 45.41
N ILE A 585 -29.68 17.75 44.91
CA ILE A 585 -30.10 19.04 44.33
C ILE A 585 -30.93 18.85 43.06
N GLN A 586 -30.65 17.83 42.23
CA GLN A 586 -31.50 17.50 41.08
C GLN A 586 -32.89 17.00 41.47
N LEU A 587 -33.03 16.34 42.62
CA LEU A 587 -34.33 15.93 43.15
C LEU A 587 -35.11 17.12 43.72
N LEU A 588 -34.43 18.02 44.42
CA LEU A 588 -35.08 19.14 45.12
C LEU A 588 -35.34 20.34 44.22
N VAL A 589 -34.45 20.64 43.28
CA VAL A 589 -34.51 21.85 42.46
C VAL A 589 -34.99 21.51 41.06
N ARG A 590 -36.08 22.14 40.64
CA ARG A 590 -36.59 22.04 39.27
C ARG A 590 -35.77 22.91 38.33
N ARG A 591 -35.51 24.15 38.75
CA ARG A 591 -34.86 25.17 37.93
C ARG A 591 -34.30 26.28 38.80
N VAL A 592 -33.15 26.81 38.41
CA VAL A 592 -32.57 28.05 38.93
C VAL A 592 -32.56 29.06 37.79
N THR A 593 -33.25 30.19 37.96
CA THR A 593 -33.30 31.26 36.97
C THR A 593 -32.49 32.44 37.47
N VAL A 594 -31.52 32.88 36.68
CA VAL A 594 -30.69 34.05 36.95
C VAL A 594 -31.37 35.26 36.34
N THR A 595 -31.73 36.23 37.18
CA THR A 595 -32.34 37.50 36.77
C THR A 595 -31.41 38.67 37.11
N ALA A 596 -31.71 39.87 36.62
CA ALA A 596 -30.97 41.08 37.00
C ALA A 596 -31.11 41.41 38.50
N ALA A 597 -32.20 41.00 39.15
CA ALA A 597 -32.47 41.24 40.56
C ALA A 597 -31.89 40.17 41.50
N GLY A 598 -31.53 38.98 40.99
CA GLY A 598 -30.97 37.91 41.81
C GLY A 598 -31.15 36.50 41.23
N LEU A 599 -31.22 35.51 42.12
CA LEU A 599 -31.44 34.10 41.77
C LEU A 599 -32.86 33.70 42.21
N GLU A 600 -33.63 33.15 41.28
CA GLU A 600 -34.91 32.51 41.56
C GLU A 600 -34.72 30.99 41.56
N VAL A 601 -35.17 30.31 42.61
CA VAL A 601 -35.00 28.85 42.78
C VAL A 601 -36.38 28.18 42.83
N ASP A 602 -36.72 27.45 41.77
CA ASP A 602 -37.94 26.66 41.69
C ASP A 602 -37.71 25.28 42.33
N ILE A 603 -38.45 24.96 43.39
CA ILE A 603 -38.34 23.69 44.11
C ILE A 603 -39.40 22.68 43.65
N GLN A 604 -39.00 21.41 43.53
CA GLN A 604 -39.89 20.28 43.27
C GLN A 604 -40.52 19.79 44.56
N ARG A 605 -41.85 19.94 44.68
CA ARG A 605 -42.61 19.52 45.87
C ARG A 605 -42.56 18.01 46.11
N GLU A 606 -42.53 17.20 45.04
CA GLU A 606 -42.47 15.73 45.13
C GLU A 606 -41.06 15.21 45.52
N GLY A 607 -40.01 15.97 45.16
CA GLY A 607 -38.63 15.63 45.45
C GLY A 607 -38.29 15.66 46.94
N VAL A 608 -38.89 16.60 47.69
CA VAL A 608 -38.71 16.70 49.15
C VAL A 608 -39.23 15.45 49.86
N SER A 609 -40.42 14.96 49.49
CA SER A 609 -40.98 13.73 50.06
C SER A 609 -40.14 12.49 49.72
N SER A 610 -39.56 12.44 48.50
CA SER A 610 -38.69 11.33 48.10
C SER A 610 -37.37 11.30 48.86
N MET A 611 -36.73 12.46 49.05
CA MET A 611 -35.48 12.58 49.79
C MET A 611 -35.62 12.13 51.26
N ILE A 612 -36.71 12.53 51.92
CA ILE A 612 -36.93 12.20 53.33
C ILE A 612 -37.20 10.70 53.52
N ARG A 613 -37.88 10.05 52.56
CA ARG A 613 -38.01 8.58 52.55
C ARG A 613 -36.65 7.88 52.48
N GLU A 614 -35.72 8.39 51.66
CA GLU A 614 -34.37 7.85 51.58
C GLU A 614 -33.55 8.12 52.85
N MET A 615 -33.77 9.24 53.54
CA MET A 615 -33.10 9.56 54.82
C MET A 615 -33.60 8.70 55.99
N LEU A 616 -34.89 8.35 56.00
CA LEU A 616 -35.53 7.54 57.06
C LEU A 616 -35.41 6.03 56.80
N ALA A 617 -35.06 5.62 55.58
CA ALA A 617 -34.77 4.22 55.28
C ALA A 617 -33.47 3.76 55.96
N PRO A 618 -33.41 2.57 56.56
CA PRO A 618 -32.18 2.08 57.19
C PRO A 618 -31.08 1.97 56.13
N ARG A 619 -30.03 2.80 56.27
CA ARG A 619 -28.86 2.81 55.38
C ARG A 619 -28.19 1.43 55.37
N LYS A 620 -28.47 0.61 54.36
CA LYS A 620 -27.58 -0.50 54.01
C LYS A 620 -26.29 0.11 53.47
N MET A 621 -25.24 0.08 54.29
CA MET A 621 -23.88 0.30 53.81
C MET A 621 -23.53 -0.83 52.84
N GLU A 622 -23.60 -0.58 51.54
CA GLU A 622 -22.86 -1.37 50.56
C GLU A 622 -21.39 -0.95 50.67
N ALA A 623 -20.62 -1.74 51.41
CA ALA A 623 -19.19 -1.84 51.23
C ALA A 623 -18.94 -2.41 49.83
N ALA A 624 -18.29 -1.63 48.97
CA ALA A 624 -17.97 -2.01 47.61
C ALA A 624 -16.87 -3.08 47.57
N GLU A 625 -17.17 -4.21 46.93
CA GLU A 625 -16.21 -5.06 46.20
C GLU A 625 -16.04 -4.54 44.77
#